data_AF-A0A1Q9D4L2-F1
#
_entry.id   AF-A0A1Q9D4L2-F1
#
_cell.length_a   1.000
_cell.length_b   1.000
_cell.length_c   1.000
_cell.angle_alpha   90.00
_cell.angle_beta   90.00
_cell.angle_gamma   90.00
#
_symmetry.space_group_name_H-M   'P 1'
#
loop_
_entity.id
_entity.type
_entity.pdbx_description
1 polymer ?
#
loop_
_entity_poly.entity_id
_entity_poly.type
_entity_poly.pdbx_seq_one_letter_code
_entity_poly.pdbx_strand_id
1 'polypeptide(L)'
;MDGTDFSCIHVPVPKEKECHINITREVFQAWLKDQEFVRVLEEADVDVSNKFELFNILDVDMGGELSVEELLNGLMGLRGDVSKGDVVSILLRVRDILQRVERMEQKMSKGA
;
A
#
# COMPACT_ATOMS: atom_id res chain seq x y z
N MET A 1 5.79 40.07 5.66
CA MET A 1 6.38 38.89 6.31
C MET A 1 5.30 37.81 6.32
N ASP A 2 5.05 37.25 5.16
CA ASP A 2 4.23 36.08 4.90
C ASP A 2 5.18 34.95 4.51
N GLY A 3 5.74 34.30 5.53
CA GLY A 3 6.51 33.10 5.33
C GLY A 3 5.57 31.91 5.21
N THR A 4 5.40 31.41 3.99
CA THR A 4 5.25 29.98 3.64
C THR A 4 5.17 29.86 2.12
N ASP A 5 6.30 30.06 1.43
CA ASP A 5 6.49 29.50 0.08
C ASP A 5 7.29 28.20 0.22
N PHE A 6 6.59 27.07 0.11
CA PHE A 6 7.17 25.72 0.15
C PHE A 6 7.59 25.23 -1.25
N SER A 7 7.78 26.13 -2.22
CA SER A 7 8.18 25.78 -3.59
C SER A 7 9.57 25.14 -3.74
N CYS A 8 10.39 25.10 -2.68
CA CYS A 8 11.80 24.69 -2.76
C CYS A 8 12.12 23.24 -2.34
N ILE A 9 11.14 22.37 -2.05
CA ILE A 9 11.43 20.94 -1.81
C ILE A 9 11.15 20.13 -3.08
N HIS A 10 11.88 20.43 -4.16
CA HIS A 10 12.05 19.47 -5.23
C HIS A 10 13.41 18.81 -5.02
N VAL A 11 13.43 17.74 -4.23
CA VAL A 11 14.61 16.87 -4.13
C VAL A 11 14.65 16.07 -5.44
N PRO A 12 15.65 16.27 -6.32
CA PRO A 12 15.77 15.46 -7.52
C PRO A 12 16.15 14.04 -7.07
N VAL A 13 15.19 13.13 -7.20
CA VAL A 13 15.45 11.70 -7.00
C VAL A 13 16.38 11.26 -8.14
N PRO A 14 17.58 10.72 -7.88
CA PRO A 14 18.43 10.19 -8.92
C PRO A 14 17.64 9.15 -9.72
N LYS A 15 17.66 9.25 -11.06
CA LYS A 15 17.11 8.19 -11.92
C LYS A 15 18.02 6.97 -11.80
N GLU A 16 17.77 6.15 -10.79
CA GLU A 16 18.41 4.85 -10.64
C GLU A 16 18.09 3.99 -11.87
N LYS A 17 19.02 3.12 -12.28
CA LYS A 17 18.87 2.28 -13.46
C LYS A 17 17.57 1.48 -13.34
N GLU A 18 16.63 1.71 -14.26
CA GLU A 18 15.41 0.94 -14.41
C GLU A 18 15.78 -0.52 -14.68
N CYS A 19 15.83 -1.31 -13.60
CA CYS A 19 15.88 -2.76 -13.73
C CYS A 19 14.46 -3.18 -14.10
N HIS A 20 14.22 -3.40 -15.39
CA HIS A 20 12.98 -3.99 -15.88
C HIS A 20 12.93 -5.46 -15.44
N ILE A 21 12.45 -5.68 -14.22
CA ILE A 21 12.15 -7.01 -13.71
C ILE A 21 10.77 -7.37 -14.22
N ASN A 22 10.73 -8.36 -15.10
CA ASN A 22 9.49 -8.91 -15.63
C ASN A 22 9.19 -10.26 -14.95
N ILE A 23 7.95 -10.44 -14.57
CA ILE A 23 7.46 -11.59 -13.83
C ILE A 23 6.58 -12.40 -14.77
N THR A 24 7.10 -13.52 -15.24
CA THR A 24 6.35 -14.46 -16.07
C THR A 24 5.18 -15.10 -15.30
N ARG A 25 4.21 -15.62 -16.05
CA ARG A 25 3.06 -16.35 -15.51
C ARG A 25 3.46 -17.51 -14.61
N GLU A 26 4.48 -18.26 -14.99
CA GLU A 26 4.95 -19.44 -14.26
C GLU A 26 5.52 -19.03 -12.88
N VAL A 27 6.26 -17.93 -12.83
CA VAL A 27 6.82 -17.38 -11.58
C VAL A 27 5.70 -16.91 -10.67
N PHE A 28 4.74 -16.15 -11.20
CA PHE A 28 3.61 -15.66 -10.41
C PHE A 28 2.73 -16.81 -9.89
N GLN A 29 2.48 -17.84 -10.71
CA GLN A 29 1.78 -19.05 -10.28
C GLN A 29 2.55 -19.84 -9.22
N ALA A 30 3.88 -19.83 -9.26
CA ALA A 30 4.68 -20.41 -8.20
C ALA A 30 4.52 -19.64 -6.89
N TRP A 31 4.49 -18.30 -6.93
CA TRP A 31 4.21 -17.47 -5.75
C TRP A 31 2.82 -17.73 -5.16
N LEU A 32 1.80 -17.93 -6.00
CA LEU A 32 0.44 -18.26 -5.54
C LEU A 32 0.30 -19.65 -4.87
N LYS A 33 1.35 -20.48 -4.94
CA LYS A 33 1.47 -21.74 -4.17
C LYS A 33 2.18 -21.54 -2.84
N ASP A 34 2.91 -20.45 -2.68
CA ASP A 34 3.58 -20.09 -1.44
C ASP A 34 2.57 -19.55 -0.43
N GLN A 35 2.53 -20.17 0.76
CA GLN A 35 1.56 -19.84 1.79
C GLN A 35 1.81 -18.47 2.42
N GLU A 36 3.07 -18.02 2.46
CA GLU A 36 3.40 -16.71 3.00
C GLU A 36 2.96 -15.61 2.04
N PHE A 37 3.21 -15.78 0.74
CA PHE A 37 2.73 -14.85 -0.29
C PHE A 37 1.20 -14.73 -0.29
N VAL A 38 0.49 -15.86 -0.25
CA VAL A 38 -0.99 -15.87 -0.19
C VAL A 38 -1.50 -15.18 1.07
N ARG A 39 -0.89 -15.45 2.24
CA ARG A 39 -1.26 -14.78 3.50
C ARG A 39 -1.10 -13.27 3.42
N VAL A 40 -0.03 -12.78 2.78
CA VAL A 40 0.19 -11.34 2.59
C VAL A 40 -0.87 -10.72 1.69
N LEU A 41 -1.29 -11.41 0.63
CA LEU A 41 -2.37 -10.94 -0.25
C LEU A 41 -3.73 -10.90 0.49
N GLU A 42 -4.04 -11.91 1.30
CA GLU A 42 -5.25 -11.95 2.12
C GLU A 42 -5.24 -10.84 3.19
N GLU A 43 -4.10 -10.58 3.85
CA GLU A 43 -3.95 -9.47 4.80
C GLU A 43 -4.10 -8.10 4.12
N ALA A 44 -3.71 -8.01 2.85
CA ALA A 44 -3.92 -6.84 2.01
C ALA A 44 -5.36 -6.70 1.47
N ASP A 45 -6.28 -7.59 1.85
CA ASP A 45 -7.68 -7.63 1.37
C ASP A 45 -7.78 -7.78 -0.15
N VAL A 46 -6.88 -8.58 -0.73
CA VAL A 46 -6.88 -8.97 -2.15
C VAL A 46 -7.55 -10.34 -2.28
N ASP A 47 -8.63 -10.43 -3.05
CA ASP A 47 -9.32 -11.69 -3.30
C ASP A 47 -8.46 -12.62 -4.19
N VAL A 48 -7.92 -13.67 -3.58
CA VAL A 48 -7.12 -14.71 -4.23
C VAL A 48 -7.93 -15.96 -4.60
N SER A 49 -9.26 -15.94 -4.47
CA SER A 49 -10.13 -17.09 -4.76
C SER A 49 -10.01 -17.57 -6.21
N ASN A 50 -9.69 -16.66 -7.13
CA ASN A 50 -9.50 -16.97 -8.55
C ASN A 50 -8.05 -16.73 -9.01
N LYS A 51 -7.12 -17.49 -8.42
CA LYS A 51 -5.67 -17.47 -8.69
C LYS A 51 -5.29 -17.48 -10.18
N PHE A 52 -6.07 -18.16 -11.02
CA PHE A 52 -5.81 -18.25 -12.46
C PHE A 52 -6.12 -16.96 -13.22
N GLU A 53 -7.19 -16.27 -12.84
CA GLU A 53 -7.58 -15.00 -13.46
C GLU A 53 -6.77 -13.82 -12.90
N LEU A 54 -6.22 -13.95 -11.68
CA LEU A 54 -5.46 -12.87 -11.05
C LEU A 54 -4.31 -12.38 -11.92
N PHE A 55 -3.57 -13.29 -12.57
CA PHE A 55 -2.52 -12.89 -13.50
C PHE A 55 -3.08 -12.14 -14.71
N ASN A 56 -4.18 -12.60 -15.30
CA ASN A 56 -4.80 -11.94 -16.47
C ASN A 56 -5.33 -10.55 -16.13
N ILE A 57 -5.80 -10.36 -14.89
CA ILE A 57 -6.28 -9.06 -14.42
C ILE A 57 -5.11 -8.08 -14.22
N LEU A 58 -3.96 -8.58 -13.77
CA LEU A 58 -2.74 -7.79 -13.57
C LEU A 58 -2.03 -7.48 -14.91
N ASP A 59 -2.12 -8.37 -15.89
CA ASP A 59 -1.50 -8.28 -17.23
C ASP A 59 -2.36 -7.42 -18.16
N VAL A 60 -2.37 -6.10 -17.90
CA VAL A 60 -3.25 -5.13 -18.57
C VAL A 60 -2.93 -5.00 -20.06
N ASP A 61 -1.66 -5.08 -20.43
CA ASP A 61 -1.20 -4.98 -21.82
C ASP A 61 -1.31 -6.32 -22.58
N MET A 62 -1.64 -7.41 -21.88
CA MET A 62 -1.67 -8.78 -22.39
C MET A 62 -0.32 -9.22 -23.00
N GLY A 63 0.78 -8.67 -22.48
CA GLY A 63 2.14 -9.00 -22.88
C GLY A 63 2.58 -10.40 -22.42
N GLY A 64 1.86 -11.01 -21.48
CA GLY A 64 2.17 -12.32 -20.93
C GLY A 64 3.26 -12.31 -19.84
N GLU A 65 3.72 -11.12 -19.47
CA GLU A 65 4.67 -10.86 -18.38
C GLU A 65 4.17 -9.66 -17.57
N LEU A 66 4.37 -9.69 -16.25
CA LEU A 66 4.03 -8.55 -15.38
C LEU A 66 5.28 -7.74 -15.10
N SER A 67 5.25 -6.45 -15.43
CA SER A 67 6.19 -5.49 -14.88
C SER A 67 5.94 -5.26 -13.38
N VAL A 68 6.94 -4.74 -12.68
CA VAL A 68 6.79 -4.35 -11.26
C VAL A 68 5.68 -3.30 -11.09
N GLU A 69 5.53 -2.39 -12.05
CA GLU A 69 4.49 -1.36 -12.01
C GLU A 69 3.08 -1.95 -12.16
N GLU A 70 2.89 -2.88 -13.10
CA GLU A 70 1.59 -3.57 -13.28
C GLU A 70 1.22 -4.41 -12.08
N LEU A 71 2.20 -5.13 -11.51
CA LEU A 71 1.98 -5.89 -10.29
C LEU A 71 1.56 -4.99 -9.12
N LEU A 72 2.30 -3.90 -8.86
CA LEU A 72 2.01 -3.00 -7.75
C LEU A 72 0.68 -2.27 -7.94
N ASN A 73 0.48 -1.65 -9.09
CA ASN A 73 -0.75 -0.90 -9.38
C ASN A 73 -1.96 -1.82 -9.44
N GLY A 74 -1.82 -3.00 -10.03
CA GLY A 74 -2.88 -3.99 -10.11
C GLY A 74 -3.25 -4.55 -8.74
N LEU A 75 -2.27 -4.87 -7.88
CA LEU A 75 -2.55 -5.28 -6.50
C LEU A 75 -3.16 -4.16 -5.66
N MET A 76 -2.74 -2.91 -5.85
CA MET A 76 -3.36 -1.75 -5.20
C MET A 76 -4.80 -1.52 -5.65
N GLY A 77 -5.14 -1.82 -6.91
CA GLY A 77 -6.50 -1.73 -7.43
C GLY A 77 -7.39 -2.94 -7.07
N LEU A 78 -6.80 -4.11 -6.87
CA LEU A 78 -7.49 -5.33 -6.43
C LEU A 78 -7.72 -5.38 -4.93
N ARG A 79 -6.93 -4.62 -4.16
CA ARG A 79 -7.22 -4.34 -2.75
C ARG A 79 -8.64 -3.77 -2.68
N GLY A 80 -9.50 -4.43 -1.88
CA GLY A 80 -10.90 -4.07 -1.75
C GLY A 80 -11.12 -2.56 -1.51
N ASP A 81 -12.29 -2.06 -1.94
CA ASP A 81 -12.72 -0.70 -1.62
C ASP A 81 -12.50 -0.43 -0.14
N VAL A 82 -11.80 0.67 0.20
CA VAL A 82 -11.68 1.11 1.59
C VAL A 82 -13.07 1.17 2.18
N SER A 83 -13.38 0.25 3.09
CA SER A 83 -14.74 0.12 3.56
C SER A 83 -15.08 1.32 4.43
N LYS A 84 -16.37 1.64 4.55
CA LYS A 84 -16.82 2.65 5.54
C LYS A 84 -16.36 2.26 6.96
N GLY A 85 -16.22 0.97 7.23
CA GLY A 85 -15.67 0.44 8.48
C GLY A 85 -14.20 0.78 8.69
N ASP A 86 -13.39 0.76 7.64
CA ASP A 86 -11.97 1.15 7.69
C ASP A 86 -11.82 2.64 7.97
N VAL A 87 -12.61 3.48 7.30
CA VAL A 87 -12.64 4.93 7.56
C VAL A 87 -13.04 5.22 9.02
N VAL A 88 -14.09 4.57 9.52
CA VAL A 88 -14.52 4.72 10.93
C VAL A 88 -13.45 4.22 11.89
N SER A 89 -12.79 3.09 11.59
CA SER A 89 -11.72 2.53 12.42
C SER A 89 -10.52 3.46 12.51
N ILE A 90 -10.11 4.06 11.38
CA ILE A 90 -9.07 5.09 11.34
C ILE A 90 -9.47 6.30 12.19
N LEU A 91 -10.70 6.80 12.03
CA LEU A 91 -11.19 7.95 12.82
C LEU A 91 -11.20 7.67 14.33
N LEU A 92 -11.61 6.48 14.75
CA LEU A 92 -11.59 6.08 16.16
C LEU A 92 -10.16 5.99 16.70
N ARG A 93 -9.23 5.45 15.92
CA ARG A 93 -7.81 5.36 16.29
C ARG A 93 -7.17 6.75 16.40
N VAL A 94 -7.49 7.67 15.48
CA VAL A 94 -7.03 9.07 15.55
C VAL A 94 -7.57 9.76 16.81
N ARG A 95 -8.84 9.57 17.15
CA ARG A 95 -9.43 10.13 18.39
C ARG A 95 -8.76 9.59 19.65
N ASP A 96 -8.49 8.29 19.72
CA ASP A 96 -7.76 7.68 20.83
C ASP A 96 -6.34 8.25 20.96
N ILE A 97 -5.63 8.41 19.84
CA ILE A 97 -4.31 9.06 19.82
C ILE A 97 -4.40 10.48 20.38
N LEU A 98 -5.36 11.29 19.92
CA LEU A 98 -5.55 12.67 20.42
C LEU A 98 -5.80 12.70 21.94
N GLN A 99 -6.67 11.83 22.45
CA GLN A 99 -6.93 11.73 23.90
C GLN A 99 -5.69 11.32 24.70
N ARG A 100 -4.84 10.46 24.14
CA ARG A 100 -3.57 10.07 24.78
C ARG A 100 -2.59 11.24 24.80
N VAL A 101 -2.50 12.00 23.72
CA VAL A 101 -1.65 13.20 23.62
C VAL A 101 -2.10 14.25 24.64
N GLU A 102 -3.39 14.58 24.72
CA GLU A 102 -3.93 15.53 25.72
C GLU A 102 -3.61 15.09 27.15
N ARG A 103 -3.71 13.78 27.43
CA ARG A 103 -3.36 13.23 28.75
C ARG A 103 -1.87 13.34 29.04
N MET A 104 -1.02 13.18 28.03
CA MET A 104 0.43 13.40 28.16
C MET A 104 0.73 14.87 28.46
N GLU A 105 0.10 15.80 27.75
CA GLU A 105 0.25 17.24 27.99
C GLU A 105 -0.17 17.63 29.41
N GLN A 106 -1.32 17.15 29.91
CA GLN A 106 -1.76 17.42 31.28
C GLN A 106 -0.80 16.90 32.34
N LYS A 107 -0.16 15.74 32.10
CA LYS A 107 0.85 15.19 33.01
C LYS A 107 2.13 16.02 33.02
N MET A 108 2.54 16.56 31.86
CA MET A 108 3.70 17.45 31.77
C MET A 108 3.42 18.82 32.40
N SER A 109 2.19 19.35 32.27
CA SER A 109 1.77 20.62 32.89
C SER A 109 1.66 20.55 34.42
N LYS A 110 1.35 19.39 35.00
CA LYS A 110 1.20 19.22 36.46
C LYS A 110 2.47 18.74 37.17
N GLY A 111 3.54 18.47 36.41
CA GLY A 111 4.84 18.02 36.91
C GLY A 111 5.93 19.09 36.93
N ALA A 112 5.59 20.35 36.66
CA ALA A 112 6.47 21.52 36.71
C ALA A 112 6.17 22.41 37.93
#